data_AF-A0A317RET2-F1
#
_entry.id   AF-A0A317RET2-F1
#
_cell.length_a   1.000
_cell.length_b   1.000
_cell.length_c   1.000
_cell.angle_alpha   90.00
_cell.angle_beta   90.00
_cell.angle_gamma   90.00
#
_symmetry.space_group_name_H-M   'P 1'
#
loop_
_entity.id
_entity.type
_entity.pdbx_description
1 polymer ?
#
loop_
_entity_poly.entity_id
_entity_poly.type
_entity_poly.pdbx_seq_one_letter_code
_entity_poly.pdbx_strand_id
1 'polypeptide(L)'
;MVPALSGEAQAVLAWVRASGDNGAMPFALVDKRGAAVHVFDAAGAWQASAQALLGLARGDHSVPGIGERPLSQIALHERTTPAGRFLSEPGRNLQGEDIVWVDYDDALSLHRVRATRASERRLQRLASRAVEDNRISYGCINVPASFYDRFIAPTLGQHAGVIYVLPETRPAADFFGFAPRQQPAPAR
;
A
#
# COMPACT_ATOMS: atom_id res chain seq x y z
N MET A 1 6.02 -17.02 -2.02
CA MET A 1 4.66 -17.27 -2.55
C MET A 1 4.06 -15.91 -2.88
N VAL A 2 3.46 -15.76 -4.07
CA VAL A 2 2.83 -14.49 -4.47
C VAL A 2 1.52 -14.33 -3.70
N PRO A 3 1.26 -13.19 -3.02
CA PRO A 3 0.02 -12.98 -2.30
C PRO A 3 -1.15 -12.87 -3.29
N ALA A 4 -2.27 -13.51 -2.96
CA ALA A 4 -3.52 -13.37 -3.70
C ALA A 4 -4.23 -12.06 -3.32
N LEU A 5 -5.03 -11.50 -4.23
CA LEU A 5 -5.88 -10.35 -3.92
C LEU A 5 -6.97 -10.78 -2.94
N SER A 6 -7.18 -10.01 -1.87
CA SER A 6 -8.38 -10.15 -1.03
C SER A 6 -9.66 -9.82 -1.80
N GLY A 7 -10.82 -10.18 -1.23
CA GLY A 7 -12.12 -9.81 -1.80
C GLY A 7 -12.28 -8.28 -1.96
N GLU A 8 -11.78 -7.50 -1.01
CA GLU A 8 -11.77 -6.02 -1.10
C GLU A 8 -10.89 -5.55 -2.26
N ALA A 9 -9.67 -6.09 -2.40
CA ALA A 9 -8.78 -5.76 -3.51
C ALA A 9 -9.37 -6.14 -4.87
N GLN A 10 -10.07 -7.27 -4.96
CA GLN A 10 -10.78 -7.67 -6.18
C GLN A 10 -11.93 -6.72 -6.51
N ALA A 11 -12.69 -6.27 -5.50
CA ALA A 11 -13.78 -5.32 -5.67
C ALA A 11 -13.27 -3.95 -6.16
N VAL A 12 -12.20 -3.43 -5.55
CA VAL A 12 -11.57 -2.17 -5.97
C VAL A 12 -10.98 -2.30 -7.37
N LEU A 13 -10.28 -3.40 -7.69
CA LEU A 13 -9.76 -3.64 -9.04
C LEU A 13 -10.89 -3.65 -10.09
N ALA A 14 -12.00 -4.33 -9.80
CA ALA A 14 -13.15 -4.39 -10.70
C ALA A 14 -13.79 -3.01 -10.89
N TRP A 15 -13.87 -2.20 -9.83
CA TRP A 15 -14.36 -0.84 -9.89
C TRP A 15 -13.45 0.06 -10.73
N VAL A 16 -12.14 0.11 -10.45
CA VAL A 16 -11.16 0.91 -11.20
C VAL A 16 -11.21 0.59 -12.69
N ARG A 17 -11.26 -0.70 -13.07
CA ARG A 17 -11.39 -1.13 -14.47
C ARG A 17 -12.69 -0.67 -15.13
N ALA A 18 -13.78 -0.61 -14.38
CA ALA A 18 -15.10 -0.25 -14.92
C ALA A 18 -15.30 1.26 -15.01
N SER A 19 -14.78 2.02 -14.05
CA SER A 19 -14.92 3.47 -13.99
C SER A 19 -13.82 4.23 -14.73
N GLY A 20 -12.65 3.62 -14.91
CA GLY A 20 -11.45 4.32 -15.37
C GLY A 20 -10.92 5.32 -14.34
N ASP A 21 -11.23 5.14 -13.05
CA ASP A 21 -10.86 6.07 -11.97
C ASP A 21 -9.35 6.32 -11.89
N ASN A 22 -8.52 5.37 -12.32
CA ASN A 22 -7.07 5.54 -12.43
C ASN A 22 -6.64 6.54 -13.51
N GLY A 23 -7.55 7.08 -14.32
CA GLY A 23 -7.25 8.09 -15.33
C GLY A 23 -6.31 7.60 -16.43
N ALA A 24 -6.41 6.31 -16.81
CA ALA A 24 -5.49 5.63 -17.73
C ALA A 24 -4.01 5.61 -17.29
N MET A 25 -3.72 5.86 -16.00
CA MET A 25 -2.40 5.67 -15.43
C MET A 25 -2.24 4.26 -14.87
N PRO A 26 -1.03 3.68 -14.85
CA PRO A 26 -0.80 2.46 -14.08
C PRO A 26 -1.10 2.70 -12.59
N PHE A 27 -1.41 1.64 -11.85
CA PHE A 27 -1.78 1.79 -10.46
C PHE A 27 -1.38 0.62 -9.58
N ALA A 28 -1.31 0.87 -8.27
CA ALA A 28 -1.16 -0.18 -7.27
C ALA A 28 -2.31 -0.18 -6.28
N LEU A 29 -2.65 -1.38 -5.80
CA LEU A 29 -3.51 -1.61 -4.66
C LEU A 29 -2.64 -2.04 -3.48
N VAL A 30 -2.67 -1.26 -2.40
CA VAL A 30 -2.06 -1.60 -1.11
C VAL A 30 -3.16 -2.23 -0.25
N ASP A 31 -3.21 -3.55 -0.25
CA ASP A 31 -4.17 -4.33 0.54
C ASP A 31 -3.66 -4.46 1.98
N LYS A 32 -4.19 -3.60 2.86
CA LYS A 32 -3.82 -3.62 4.27
C LYS A 32 -4.22 -4.90 4.98
N ARG A 33 -5.39 -5.47 4.65
CA ARG A 33 -5.88 -6.71 5.27
C ARG A 33 -5.06 -7.92 4.85
N GLY A 34 -4.53 -7.93 3.62
CA GLY A 34 -3.62 -8.95 3.11
C GLY A 34 -2.13 -8.69 3.35
N ALA A 35 -1.77 -7.52 3.89
CA ALA A 35 -0.39 -7.03 3.98
C ALA A 35 0.38 -7.17 2.66
N ALA A 36 -0.22 -6.74 1.57
CA ALA A 36 0.30 -6.94 0.22
C ALA A 36 0.18 -5.69 -0.66
N VAL A 37 1.06 -5.60 -1.64
CA VAL A 37 0.98 -4.63 -2.73
C VAL A 37 0.80 -5.39 -4.04
N HIS A 38 -0.19 -4.97 -4.83
CA HIS A 38 -0.49 -5.49 -6.16
C HIS A 38 -0.33 -4.38 -7.18
N VAL A 39 0.48 -4.60 -8.22
CA VAL A 39 0.75 -3.60 -9.27
C VAL A 39 0.03 -4.01 -10.54
N PHE A 40 -0.58 -3.02 -11.19
CA PHE A 40 -1.35 -3.17 -12.41
C PHE A 40 -0.92 -2.13 -13.44
N ASP A 41 -1.06 -2.48 -14.72
CA ASP A 41 -0.94 -1.50 -15.80
C ASP A 41 -2.18 -0.58 -15.86
N ALA A 42 -2.19 0.34 -16.83
CA ALA A 42 -3.26 1.30 -17.04
C ALA A 42 -4.63 0.66 -17.33
N ALA A 43 -4.66 -0.53 -17.93
CA ALA A 43 -5.89 -1.29 -18.21
C ALA A 43 -6.32 -2.15 -17.01
N GLY A 44 -5.53 -2.12 -15.93
CA GLY A 44 -5.74 -2.95 -14.75
C GLY A 44 -5.27 -4.38 -14.92
N ALA A 45 -4.45 -4.72 -15.92
CA ALA A 45 -3.86 -6.06 -16.01
C ALA A 45 -2.75 -6.22 -14.96
N TRP A 46 -2.76 -7.36 -14.27
CA TRP A 46 -1.82 -7.66 -13.19
C TRP A 46 -0.39 -7.75 -13.72
N GLN A 47 0.52 -7.05 -13.03
CA GLN A 47 1.96 -7.06 -13.35
C GLN A 47 2.75 -7.86 -12.31
N ALA A 48 2.53 -7.58 -11.02
CA ALA A 48 3.24 -8.24 -9.94
C ALA A 48 2.52 -8.10 -8.60
N SER A 49 2.89 -8.93 -7.62
CA SER A 49 2.50 -8.74 -6.22
C SER A 49 3.58 -9.18 -5.25
N ALA A 50 3.66 -8.50 -4.11
CA ALA A 50 4.55 -8.84 -3.03
C ALA A 50 3.91 -8.55 -1.67
N GLN A 51 4.35 -9.27 -0.64
CA GLN A 51 4.05 -8.88 0.73
C GLN A 51 4.72 -7.54 1.04
N ALA A 52 4.11 -6.78 1.93
CA ALA A 52 4.58 -5.47 2.36
C ALA A 52 4.55 -5.37 3.88
N LEU A 53 5.48 -4.61 4.46
CA LEU A 53 5.35 -4.14 5.83
C LEU A 53 4.57 -2.83 5.84
N LEU A 54 3.63 -2.74 6.76
CA LEU A 54 2.72 -1.62 6.92
C LEU A 54 2.87 -1.01 8.31
N GLY A 55 2.16 0.09 8.52
CA GLY A 55 2.04 0.75 9.82
C GLY A 55 1.74 -0.26 10.93
N LEU A 56 2.42 -0.11 12.07
CA LEU A 56 2.24 -0.97 13.23
C LEU A 56 0.78 -1.02 13.70
N ALA A 57 0.10 0.12 13.72
CA ALA A 57 -1.29 0.20 14.11
C ALA A 57 -2.22 -0.07 12.92
N ARG A 58 -3.34 -0.71 13.21
CA ARG A 58 -4.48 -0.80 12.30
C ARG A 58 -5.24 0.51 12.34
N GLY A 59 -5.56 1.06 11.17
CA GLY A 59 -6.31 2.31 11.09
C GLY A 59 -6.27 2.90 9.68
N ASP A 60 -7.27 3.70 9.35
CA ASP A 60 -7.46 4.27 8.00
C ASP A 60 -7.10 5.75 7.89
N HIS A 61 -6.67 6.38 8.98
CA HIS A 61 -6.38 7.81 9.00
C HIS A 61 -5.00 8.07 9.61
N SER A 62 -4.37 9.14 9.14
CA SER A 62 -3.24 9.79 9.80
C SER A 62 -3.74 10.75 10.89
N VAL A 63 -2.86 11.08 11.83
CA VAL A 63 -3.10 12.17 12.77
C VAL A 63 -2.53 13.49 12.21
N PRO A 64 -3.15 14.65 12.47
CA PRO A 64 -2.66 15.92 11.94
C PRO A 64 -1.19 16.20 12.28
N GLY A 65 -0.42 16.65 11.29
CA GLY A 65 0.99 17.02 11.44
C GLY A 65 1.94 15.84 11.64
N ILE A 66 1.51 14.60 11.37
CA ILE A 66 2.36 13.42 11.59
C ILE A 66 3.66 13.47 10.77
N GLY A 67 3.62 14.00 9.54
CA GLY A 67 4.78 14.08 8.66
C GLY A 67 5.89 15.00 9.17
N GLU A 68 5.56 15.96 10.04
CA GLU A 68 6.51 16.92 10.61
C GLU A 68 7.13 16.44 11.94
N ARG A 69 6.57 15.37 12.53
CA ARG A 69 6.98 14.88 13.86
C ARG A 69 8.20 13.97 13.75
N PRO A 70 9.19 14.11 14.65
CA PRO A 70 10.26 13.13 14.78
C PRO A 70 9.69 11.72 15.04
N LEU A 71 10.27 10.69 14.42
CA LEU A 71 9.83 9.29 14.59
C LEU A 71 9.78 8.84 16.06
N SER A 72 10.64 9.39 16.93
CA SER A 72 10.64 9.10 18.36
C SER A 72 9.38 9.59 19.09
N GLN A 73 8.67 10.57 18.54
CA GLN A 73 7.46 11.15 19.11
C GLN A 73 6.17 10.53 18.55
N ILE A 74 6.26 9.63 17.57
CA ILE A 74 5.09 8.96 17.01
C ILE A 74 4.70 7.78 17.90
N ALA A 75 3.53 7.89 18.56
CA ALA A 75 3.00 6.88 19.45
C ALA A 75 2.61 5.61 18.68
N LEU A 76 2.58 4.46 19.35
CA LEU A 76 2.33 3.17 18.68
C LEU A 76 1.00 3.14 17.93
N HIS A 77 -0.06 3.74 18.49
CA HIS A 77 -1.40 3.78 17.88
C HIS A 77 -1.51 4.75 16.69
N GLU A 78 -0.56 5.69 16.56
CA GLU A 78 -0.52 6.67 15.46
C GLU A 78 0.22 6.14 14.23
N ARG A 79 0.89 4.98 14.34
CA ARG A 79 1.69 4.36 13.27
C ARG A 79 0.80 3.62 12.28
N THR A 80 -0.12 4.32 11.63
CA THR A 80 -1.06 3.77 10.66
C THR A 80 -0.53 3.96 9.24
N THR A 81 -0.92 3.07 8.32
CA THR A 81 -0.86 3.38 6.88
C THR A 81 -2.24 3.91 6.49
N PRO A 82 -2.41 5.22 6.23
CA PRO A 82 -3.73 5.80 5.99
C PRO A 82 -4.34 5.25 4.69
N ALA A 83 -5.65 5.07 4.68
CA ALA A 83 -6.39 4.66 3.48
C ALA A 83 -6.62 5.88 2.58
N GLY A 84 -6.67 5.67 1.26
CA GLY A 84 -6.83 6.77 0.32
C GLY A 84 -6.57 6.41 -1.12
N ARG A 85 -6.81 7.37 -2.00
CA ARG A 85 -6.42 7.36 -3.40
C ARG A 85 -5.40 8.47 -3.61
N PHE A 86 -4.20 8.11 -3.99
CA PHE A 86 -3.07 9.02 -4.06
C PHE A 86 -2.46 9.03 -5.46
N LEU A 87 -1.96 10.18 -5.89
CA LEU A 87 -1.10 10.27 -7.06
C LEU A 87 0.34 9.97 -6.61
N SER A 88 1.01 9.05 -7.30
CA SER A 88 2.39 8.71 -6.97
C SER A 88 3.35 9.78 -7.46
N GLU A 89 4.31 10.15 -6.60
CA GLU A 89 5.35 11.12 -6.96
C GLU A 89 6.75 10.51 -6.78
N PRO A 90 7.67 10.70 -7.74
CA PRO A 90 9.06 10.30 -7.57
C PRO A 90 9.73 11.14 -6.47
N GLY A 91 10.51 10.51 -5.62
CA GLY A 91 11.18 11.19 -4.52
C GLY A 91 12.53 10.59 -4.17
N ARG A 92 13.23 11.25 -3.25
CA ARG A 92 14.41 10.70 -2.58
C ARG A 92 14.26 10.88 -1.08
N ASN A 93 14.72 9.89 -0.32
CA ASN A 93 14.84 10.06 1.13
C ASN A 93 16.09 10.90 1.48
N LEU A 94 16.27 11.16 2.78
CA LEU A 94 17.44 11.88 3.31
C LEU A 94 18.79 11.19 3.05
N GLN A 95 18.79 9.91 2.69
CA GLN A 95 19.99 9.15 2.35
C GLN A 95 20.26 9.13 0.82
N GLY A 96 19.43 9.80 0.01
CA GLY A 96 19.55 9.88 -1.44
C GLY A 96 18.98 8.69 -2.21
N GLU A 97 18.41 7.68 -1.54
CA GLU A 97 17.71 6.56 -2.15
C GLU A 97 16.38 7.01 -2.75
N ASP A 98 16.07 6.53 -3.95
CA ASP A 98 14.78 6.74 -4.60
C ASP A 98 13.66 6.07 -3.82
N ILE A 99 12.55 6.79 -3.69
CA ILE A 99 11.31 6.37 -3.05
C ILE A 99 10.13 6.84 -3.91
N VAL A 100 8.96 6.25 -3.68
CA VAL A 100 7.70 6.78 -4.22
C VAL A 100 6.97 7.46 -3.07
N TRP A 101 6.72 8.76 -3.17
CA TRP A 101 5.81 9.46 -2.28
C TRP A 101 4.38 9.03 -2.59
N VAL A 102 3.64 8.73 -1.52
CA VAL A 102 2.21 8.39 -1.57
C VAL A 102 1.42 9.57 -1.04
N ASP A 103 1.83 10.12 0.10
CA ASP A 103 1.30 11.37 0.64
C ASP A 103 2.49 12.15 1.20
N TYR A 104 2.78 13.31 0.62
CA TYR A 104 3.94 14.10 1.01
C TYR A 104 3.74 14.75 2.38
N ASP A 105 2.54 15.29 2.65
CA ASP A 105 2.23 16.04 3.87
C ASP A 105 2.25 15.12 5.10
N ASP A 106 1.78 13.88 4.93
CA ASP A 106 1.84 12.84 5.97
C ASP A 106 3.19 12.09 6.01
N ALA A 107 4.16 12.47 5.17
CA ALA A 107 5.44 11.79 4.97
C ALA A 107 5.29 10.27 4.68
N LEU A 108 4.21 9.89 4.00
CA LEU A 108 3.91 8.52 3.61
C LEU A 108 4.62 8.17 2.30
N SER A 109 5.45 7.14 2.32
CA SER A 109 6.14 6.65 1.13
C SER A 109 6.07 5.14 0.97
N LEU A 110 6.15 4.70 -0.28
CA LEU A 110 6.39 3.32 -0.68
C LEU A 110 7.88 3.19 -1.04
N HIS A 111 8.59 2.32 -0.35
CA HIS A 111 10.02 2.13 -0.57
C HIS A 111 10.51 0.71 -0.26
N ARG A 112 11.77 0.45 -0.60
CA ARG A 112 12.47 -0.80 -0.29
C ARG A 112 12.52 -1.02 1.22
N VAL A 113 12.37 -2.25 1.66
CA VAL A 113 12.63 -2.63 3.06
C VAL A 113 14.08 -2.34 3.43
N ARG A 114 14.28 -1.70 4.59
CA ARG A 114 15.61 -1.43 5.15
C ARG A 114 15.81 -2.27 6.41
N ALA A 115 16.71 -3.24 6.35
CA ALA A 115 16.99 -4.16 7.45
C ALA A 115 18.18 -3.71 8.32
N THR A 116 18.24 -2.42 8.67
CA THR A 116 19.38 -1.83 9.41
C THR A 116 19.40 -2.19 10.90
N ARG A 117 18.27 -2.67 11.45
CA ARG A 117 18.15 -3.12 12.85
C ARG A 117 17.72 -4.59 12.90
N ALA A 118 18.63 -5.46 13.30
CA ALA A 118 18.39 -6.91 13.34
C ALA A 118 17.21 -7.31 14.25
N SER A 119 17.03 -6.60 15.37
CA SER A 119 15.93 -6.84 16.32
C SER A 119 14.54 -6.61 15.72
N GLU A 120 14.41 -5.80 14.67
CA GLU A 120 13.13 -5.57 14.00
C GLU A 120 12.72 -6.76 13.11
N ARG A 121 13.67 -7.63 12.72
CA ARG A 121 13.45 -8.83 11.91
C ARG A 121 12.63 -8.58 10.63
N ARG A 122 12.83 -7.43 9.98
CA ARG A 122 11.99 -6.98 8.85
C ARG A 122 11.95 -7.96 7.67
N LEU A 123 13.07 -8.62 7.35
CA LEU A 123 13.11 -9.60 6.27
C LEU A 123 12.33 -10.87 6.63
N GLN A 124 12.40 -11.32 7.88
CA GLN A 124 11.62 -12.47 8.36
C GLN A 124 10.13 -12.14 8.38
N ARG A 125 9.76 -10.94 8.83
CA ARG A 125 8.38 -10.43 8.78
C ARG A 125 7.83 -10.43 7.35
N LEU A 126 8.58 -9.91 6.38
CA LEU A 126 8.26 -9.96 4.94
C LEU A 126 8.22 -11.36 4.32
N ALA A 127 8.73 -12.38 5.01
CA ALA A 127 8.61 -13.77 4.56
C ALA A 127 7.42 -14.49 5.21
N SER A 128 6.84 -13.92 6.27
CA SER A 128 5.72 -14.51 7.00
C SER A 128 4.40 -14.37 6.25
N ARG A 129 3.54 -15.38 6.35
CA ARG A 129 2.17 -15.29 5.84
C ARG A 129 1.20 -14.64 6.84
N ALA A 130 1.61 -14.50 8.10
CA ALA A 130 0.77 -13.91 9.12
C ALA A 130 0.79 -12.39 8.99
N VAL A 131 -0.36 -11.80 8.65
CA VAL A 131 -0.53 -10.35 8.44
C VAL A 131 -0.03 -9.53 9.63
N GLU A 132 -0.14 -10.05 10.86
CA GLU A 132 0.35 -9.37 12.06
C GLU A 132 1.88 -9.25 12.10
N ASP A 133 2.61 -10.20 11.52
CA ASP A 133 4.07 -10.10 11.43
C ASP A 133 4.49 -8.93 10.54
N ASN A 134 3.64 -8.54 9.59
CA ASN A 134 3.91 -7.47 8.64
C ASN A 134 3.62 -6.06 9.21
N ARG A 135 3.17 -5.94 10.45
CA ARG A 135 2.88 -4.66 11.13
C ARG A 135 4.08 -4.20 11.95
N ILE A 136 4.79 -3.18 11.47
CA ILE A 136 6.02 -2.71 12.14
C ILE A 136 6.44 -1.28 11.76
N SER A 137 5.97 -0.75 10.63
CA SER A 137 6.42 0.55 10.14
C SER A 137 5.78 1.70 10.92
N TYR A 138 6.25 2.91 10.67
CA TYR A 138 5.65 4.16 11.18
C TYR A 138 4.49 4.66 10.32
N GLY A 139 4.21 3.97 9.20
CA GLY A 139 3.16 4.31 8.25
C GLY A 139 3.57 3.94 6.82
N CYS A 140 4.85 4.15 6.47
CA CYS A 140 5.39 3.80 5.16
C CYS A 140 5.14 2.34 4.77
N ILE A 141 5.00 2.12 3.46
CA ILE A 141 4.81 0.81 2.85
C ILE A 141 6.18 0.29 2.45
N ASN A 142 6.62 -0.82 3.05
CA ASN A 142 7.95 -1.38 2.77
C ASN A 142 7.83 -2.69 2.02
N VAL A 143 8.46 -2.78 0.85
CA VAL A 143 8.40 -3.96 -0.02
C VAL A 143 9.79 -4.57 -0.23
N PRO A 144 9.91 -5.83 -0.67
CA PRO A 144 11.19 -6.41 -1.05
C PRO A 144 11.91 -5.54 -2.09
N ALA A 145 13.22 -5.32 -1.93
CA ALA A 145 14.00 -4.46 -2.83
C ALA A 145 13.83 -4.86 -4.30
N SER A 146 13.95 -6.15 -4.59
CA SER A 146 13.80 -6.65 -5.95
C SER A 146 12.40 -6.51 -6.56
N PHE A 147 11.35 -6.41 -5.73
CA PHE A 147 10.00 -6.09 -6.21
C PHE A 147 9.88 -4.60 -6.51
N TYR A 148 10.44 -3.76 -5.65
CA TYR A 148 10.50 -2.32 -5.85
C TYR A 148 11.22 -1.97 -7.16
N ASP A 149 12.44 -2.47 -7.34
CA ASP A 149 13.30 -2.13 -8.47
C ASP A 149 12.71 -2.58 -9.81
N ARG A 150 12.02 -3.72 -9.83
CA ARG A 150 11.46 -4.30 -11.06
C ARG A 150 10.07 -3.79 -11.41
N PHE A 151 9.26 -3.43 -10.43
CA PHE A 151 7.83 -3.14 -10.66
C PHE A 151 7.33 -1.84 -10.08
N ILE A 152 7.91 -1.34 -8.98
CA ILE A 152 7.43 -0.08 -8.39
C ILE A 152 8.14 1.12 -9.02
N ALA A 153 9.47 1.13 -9.01
CA ALA A 153 10.23 2.27 -9.52
C ALA A 153 9.89 2.58 -10.99
N PRO A 154 9.85 1.61 -11.92
CA PRO A 154 9.53 1.90 -13.32
C PRO A 154 8.07 2.32 -13.55
N THR A 155 7.14 1.84 -12.72
CA THR A 155 5.69 2.02 -12.94
C THR A 155 5.10 3.20 -12.18
N LEU A 156 5.60 3.47 -10.97
CA LEU A 156 5.05 4.47 -10.03
C LEU A 156 6.09 5.50 -9.58
N GLY A 157 7.38 5.25 -9.84
CA GLY A 157 8.49 6.11 -9.40
C GLY A 157 9.23 6.84 -10.52
N GLN A 158 8.79 6.70 -11.78
CA GLN A 158 9.34 7.42 -12.94
C GLN A 158 8.25 8.18 -13.71
N HIS A 159 7.00 7.75 -13.56
CA HIS A 159 5.83 8.32 -14.21
C HIS A 159 4.71 8.46 -13.18
N ALA A 160 3.75 9.33 -13.47
CA ALA A 160 2.54 9.46 -12.66
C ALA A 160 1.76 8.13 -12.67
N GLY A 161 1.38 7.68 -11.48
CA GLY A 161 0.59 6.48 -11.25
C GLY A 161 -0.39 6.73 -10.10
N VAL A 162 -1.34 5.82 -9.91
CA VAL A 162 -2.30 5.92 -8.79
C VAL A 162 -2.00 4.85 -7.75
N ILE A 163 -1.99 5.22 -6.48
CA ILE A 163 -1.85 4.29 -5.37
C ILE A 163 -3.15 4.32 -4.57
N TYR A 164 -3.87 3.20 -4.59
CA TYR A 164 -5.03 3.00 -3.73
C TYR A 164 -4.59 2.25 -2.48
N VAL A 165 -4.61 2.92 -1.34
CA VAL A 165 -4.46 2.25 -0.05
C VAL A 165 -5.84 1.87 0.46
N LEU A 166 -6.11 0.56 0.49
CA LEU A 166 -7.43 0.04 0.84
C LEU A 166 -7.70 0.19 2.34
N PRO A 167 -8.91 0.60 2.75
CA PRO A 167 -9.26 0.67 4.16
C PRO A 167 -9.27 -0.71 4.81
N GLU A 168 -9.02 -0.76 6.11
CA GLU A 168 -9.12 -1.97 6.91
C GLU A 168 -10.15 -1.89 8.04
N THR A 169 -10.64 -0.69 8.38
CA THR A 169 -11.64 -0.47 9.44
C THR A 169 -13.07 -0.33 8.93
N ARG A 170 -13.25 -0.17 7.62
CA ARG A 170 -14.55 -0.12 6.91
C ARG A 170 -14.46 -0.76 5.52
N PRO A 171 -15.57 -1.11 4.87
CA PRO A 171 -15.56 -1.62 3.50
C PRO A 171 -14.96 -0.62 2.51
N ALA A 172 -14.21 -1.13 1.50
CA ALA A 172 -13.62 -0.27 0.47
C ALA A 172 -14.68 0.39 -0.42
N ALA A 173 -15.80 -0.30 -0.63
CA ALA A 173 -16.95 0.24 -1.37
C ALA A 173 -17.50 1.52 -0.72
N ASP A 174 -17.67 1.50 0.61
CA ASP A 174 -18.12 2.67 1.38
C ASP A 174 -17.06 3.77 1.43
N PHE A 175 -15.77 3.41 1.44
CA PHE A 175 -14.66 4.37 1.46
C PHE A 175 -14.49 5.12 0.14
N PHE A 176 -14.48 4.39 -0.97
CA PHE A 176 -14.29 4.96 -2.31
C PHE A 176 -15.61 5.34 -3.00
N GLY A 177 -16.77 5.02 -2.41
CA GLY A 177 -18.07 5.42 -2.92
C GLY A 177 -18.54 4.65 -4.16
N PHE A 178 -18.28 3.33 -4.22
CA PHE A 178 -18.77 2.47 -5.30
C PHE A 178 -19.69 1.36 -4.81
N ALA A 179 -20.60 0.91 -5.66
CA ALA A 179 -21.46 -0.24 -5.35
C ALA A 179 -20.66 -1.55 -5.54
N PRO A 180 -20.53 -2.42 -4.51
CA PRO A 180 -19.87 -3.70 -4.69
C PRO A 180 -20.71 -4.55 -5.65
N ARG A 181 -20.06 -5.29 -6.56
CA ARG A 181 -20.77 -6.30 -7.36
C ARG A 181 -21.38 -7.31 -6.40
N GLN A 182 -22.70 -7.49 -6.46
CA GLN A 182 -23.36 -8.57 -5.74
C GLN A 182 -22.80 -9.90 -6.25
N GLN A 183 -22.16 -10.68 -5.38
CA GLN A 183 -21.89 -12.07 -5.70
C GLN A 183 -23.24 -12.79 -5.76
N PRO A 184 -23.50 -13.60 -6.80
CA PRO A 184 -24.70 -14.44 -6.81
C PRO A 184 -24.68 -15.33 -5.57
N ALA A 185 -25.82 -15.42 -4.89
CA ALA A 185 -25.97 -16.31 -3.73
C ALA A 185 -25.54 -17.73 -4.12
N PRO A 186 -24.85 -18.48 -3.24
CA PRO A 186 -24.52 -19.86 -3.52
C PRO A 186 -25.82 -20.61 -3.84
N ALA A 187 -25.82 -21.34 -4.97
CA ALA A 187 -26.91 -22.23 -5.32
C ALA A 187 -27.12 -23.22 -4.16
N ARG A 188 -28.37 -23.32 -3.69
CA ARG A 188 -28.78 -24.28 -2.68
C ARG A 188 -28.74 -25.70 -3.23
#